data_AF-A0A2D8MJS8-F1
#
_entry.id   AF-A0A2D8MJS8-F1
#
_cell.length_a   1.000
_cell.length_b   1.000
_cell.length_c   1.000
_cell.angle_alpha   90.00
_cell.angle_beta   90.00
_cell.angle_gamma   90.00
#
_symmetry.space_group_name_H-M   'P 1'
#
loop_
_entity.id
_entity.type
_entity.pdbx_description
1 polymer ?
#
loop_
_entity_poly.entity_id
_entity_poly.type
_entity_poly.pdbx_seq_one_letter_code
_entity_poly.pdbx_strand_id
1 'polypeptide(L)'
;MRAIAAAMMFLTLARPALAQDTVCIPPQEPFIPADDPAFSEYADLVAEDFERYFSEFTPYIACLDAARQEAFTRVRAISAQHDAFWARADAMGLTKEAAPDADSE
;
A
#
# COMPACT_ATOMS: atom_id res chain seq x y z
N MET A 1 11.71 -16.69 -37.83
CA MET A 1 10.64 -15.68 -37.65
C MET A 1 9.65 -16.00 -36.53
N ARG A 2 9.18 -17.25 -36.36
CA ARG A 2 8.23 -17.61 -35.27
C ARG A 2 8.80 -17.56 -33.84
N ALA A 3 10.09 -17.88 -33.65
CA ALA A 3 10.73 -17.88 -32.32
C ALA A 3 11.03 -16.46 -31.77
N ILE A 4 11.19 -15.48 -32.66
CA ILE A 4 11.49 -14.09 -32.29
C ILE A 4 10.22 -13.38 -31.77
N ALA A 5 9.05 -13.72 -32.31
CA ALA A 5 7.76 -13.21 -31.86
C ALA A 5 7.43 -13.66 -30.42
N ALA A 6 7.80 -14.89 -30.05
CA ALA A 6 7.57 -15.41 -28.70
C ALA A 6 8.47 -14.72 -27.64
N ALA A 7 9.68 -14.31 -28.01
CA ALA A 7 10.59 -13.60 -27.11
C ALA A 7 10.15 -12.15 -26.84
N MET A 8 9.53 -11.47 -27.81
CA MET A 8 8.99 -10.12 -27.62
C MET A 8 7.73 -10.09 -26.75
N MET A 9 6.97 -11.18 -26.70
CA MET A 9 5.73 -11.28 -25.89
C MET A 9 5.98 -11.61 -24.41
N PHE A 10 7.23 -11.83 -24.00
CA PHE A 10 7.59 -12.05 -22.59
C PHE A 10 8.14 -10.80 -21.90
N LEU A 11 8.57 -9.79 -22.67
CA LEU A 11 9.26 -8.60 -22.13
C LEU A 11 8.32 -7.49 -21.67
N THR A 12 7.01 -7.59 -21.91
CA THR A 12 6.03 -6.54 -21.58
C THR A 12 5.45 -6.63 -20.15
N LEU A 13 5.80 -7.66 -19.38
CA LEU A 13 5.30 -7.85 -18.00
C LEU A 13 6.20 -7.22 -16.92
N ALA A 14 7.42 -6.83 -17.25
CA ALA A 14 8.32 -6.15 -16.32
C ALA A 14 8.03 -4.64 -16.35
N ARG A 15 6.91 -4.20 -15.75
CA ARG A 15 6.75 -2.79 -15.40
C ARG A 15 7.81 -2.47 -14.34
N PRO A 16 8.69 -1.48 -14.57
CA PRO A 16 9.52 -0.99 -13.48
C PRO A 16 8.56 -0.49 -12.40
N ALA A 17 8.59 -1.11 -11.23
CA ALA A 17 7.95 -0.57 -10.05
C ALA A 17 8.72 0.70 -9.68
N LEU A 18 8.33 1.82 -10.30
CA LEU A 18 8.59 3.11 -9.70
C LEU A 18 7.88 3.03 -8.35
N ALA A 19 8.65 2.98 -7.26
CA ALA A 19 8.15 3.07 -5.90
C ALA A 19 7.57 4.47 -5.70
N GLN A 20 6.41 4.70 -6.30
CA GLN A 20 5.49 5.72 -5.89
C GLN A 20 4.79 5.12 -4.69
N ASP A 21 4.88 5.76 -3.51
CA ASP A 21 4.07 5.34 -2.37
C ASP A 21 2.62 5.26 -2.87
N THR A 22 2.06 4.05 -2.88
CA THR A 22 0.74 3.84 -3.44
C THR A 22 -0.26 4.51 -2.51
N VAL A 23 -0.91 5.58 -2.99
CA VAL A 23 -1.93 6.28 -2.22
C VAL A 23 -3.27 5.58 -2.44
N CYS A 24 -3.76 4.90 -1.41
CA CYS A 24 -5.07 4.25 -1.43
C CYS A 24 -6.15 5.25 -1.02
N ILE A 25 -6.99 5.65 -1.97
CA ILE A 25 -8.08 6.59 -1.73
C ILE A 25 -9.35 5.79 -1.40
N PRO A 26 -10.02 6.06 -0.26
CA PRO A 26 -11.28 5.41 0.05
C PRO A 26 -12.39 5.85 -0.92
N PRO A 27 -13.34 4.95 -1.25
CA PRO A 27 -14.51 5.33 -2.04
C PRO A 27 -15.36 6.38 -1.31
N GLN A 28 -16.08 7.20 -2.08
CA GLN A 28 -16.95 8.24 -1.51
C GLN A 28 -18.22 7.63 -0.93
N GLU A 29 -18.59 7.99 0.29
CA GLU A 29 -19.85 7.57 0.91
C GLU A 29 -21.06 8.20 0.20
N PRO A 30 -22.12 7.44 -0.08
CA PRO A 30 -23.34 7.99 -0.67
C PRO A 30 -23.99 9.03 0.24
N PHE A 31 -24.50 10.12 -0.35
CA PHE A 31 -25.29 11.11 0.38
C PHE A 31 -26.77 10.74 0.35
N ILE A 32 -27.41 10.73 1.51
CA ILE A 32 -28.84 10.41 1.63
C ILE A 32 -29.59 11.69 2.02
N PRO A 33 -30.53 12.18 1.20
CA PRO A 33 -31.37 13.31 1.56
C PRO A 33 -32.17 13.02 2.84
N ALA A 34 -32.26 14.01 3.73
CA ALA A 34 -32.92 13.86 5.03
C ALA A 34 -34.45 14.06 4.97
N ASP A 35 -34.94 14.79 3.97
CA ASP A 35 -36.37 15.04 3.78
C ASP A 35 -37.00 14.05 2.78
N ASP A 36 -38.20 13.58 3.09
CA ASP A 36 -38.93 12.59 2.28
C ASP A 36 -39.18 13.04 0.83
N PRO A 37 -39.49 14.33 0.54
CA PRO A 37 -39.63 14.79 -0.84
C PRO A 37 -38.34 14.63 -1.65
N ALA A 38 -37.21 15.10 -1.14
CA ALA A 38 -35.92 14.96 -1.83
C ALA A 38 -35.47 13.50 -1.91
N PHE A 39 -35.72 12.70 -0.87
CA PHE A 39 -35.46 11.26 -0.92
C PHE A 39 -36.24 10.60 -2.06
N SER A 40 -37.53 10.88 -2.18
CA SER A 40 -38.36 10.32 -3.25
C SER A 40 -37.97 10.83 -4.64
N GLU A 41 -37.49 12.08 -4.74
CA GLU A 41 -37.06 12.68 -6.01
C GLU A 41 -35.76 12.06 -6.53
N TYR A 42 -34.83 11.71 -5.64
CA TYR A 42 -33.47 11.28 -5.99
C TYR A 42 -33.14 9.82 -5.62
N ALA A 43 -34.14 8.99 -5.32
CA ALA A 43 -33.93 7.62 -4.85
C ALA A 43 -33.13 6.75 -5.84
N ASP A 44 -33.28 6.99 -7.14
CA ASP A 44 -32.53 6.30 -8.19
C ASP A 44 -31.04 6.70 -8.19
N LEU A 45 -30.73 7.99 -8.06
CA LEU A 45 -29.36 8.49 -7.95
C LEU A 45 -28.67 7.98 -6.69
N VAL A 46 -29.37 8.00 -5.55
CA VAL A 46 -28.85 7.46 -4.29
C VAL A 46 -28.55 5.97 -4.43
N ALA A 47 -29.42 5.20 -5.09
CA ALA A 47 -29.17 3.79 -5.36
C ALA A 47 -27.93 3.56 -6.24
N GLU A 48 -27.74 4.37 -7.29
CA GLU A 48 -26.54 4.31 -8.14
C GLU A 48 -25.26 4.63 -7.35
N ASP A 49 -25.31 5.63 -6.46
CA ASP A 49 -24.18 6.00 -5.62
C ASP A 49 -23.76 4.85 -4.67
N PHE A 50 -24.72 4.10 -4.12
CA PHE A 50 -24.43 2.89 -3.35
C PHE A 50 -23.71 1.82 -4.18
N GLU A 51 -24.21 1.53 -5.38
CA GLU A 51 -23.58 0.56 -6.27
C GLU A 51 -22.16 1.01 -6.65
N ARG A 52 -21.95 2.31 -6.89
CA ARG A 52 -20.62 2.88 -7.14
C ARG A 52 -19.69 2.67 -5.95
N TYR A 53 -20.12 3.03 -4.74
CA TYR A 53 -19.35 2.84 -3.50
C TYR A 53 -18.87 1.39 -3.35
N PHE A 54 -19.77 0.42 -3.50
CA PHE A 54 -19.41 -0.99 -3.34
C PHE A 54 -18.51 -1.51 -4.46
N SER A 55 -18.72 -1.04 -5.70
CA SER A 55 -17.86 -1.41 -6.82
C SER A 55 -16.42 -0.93 -6.64
N GLU A 56 -16.23 0.22 -6.02
CA GLU A 56 -14.92 0.84 -5.75
C GLU A 56 -14.27 0.32 -4.45
N PHE A 57 -15.02 -0.36 -3.58
CA PHE A 57 -14.49 -0.87 -2.31
C PHE A 57 -13.46 -2.00 -2.50
N THR A 58 -13.72 -2.92 -3.43
CA THR A 58 -12.78 -4.03 -3.71
C THR A 58 -11.41 -3.55 -4.21
N PRO A 59 -11.30 -2.66 -5.21
CA PRO A 59 -10.00 -2.14 -5.62
C PRO A 59 -9.32 -1.30 -4.53
N TYR A 60 -10.07 -0.62 -3.66
CA TYR A 60 -9.51 0.08 -2.50
C TYR A 60 -8.83 -0.90 -1.51
N ILE A 61 -9.49 -2.01 -1.16
CA ILE A 61 -8.89 -3.03 -0.29
C ILE A 61 -7.66 -3.67 -0.94
N ALA A 62 -7.72 -3.99 -2.24
CA ALA A 62 -6.57 -4.54 -2.95
C ALA A 62 -5.36 -3.60 -2.93
N CYS A 63 -5.59 -2.29 -3.02
CA CYS A 63 -4.55 -1.27 -2.84
C CYS A 63 -3.92 -1.34 -1.44
N LEU A 64 -4.74 -1.36 -0.38
CA LEU A 64 -4.26 -1.41 0.99
C LEU A 64 -3.44 -2.67 1.27
N ASP A 65 -3.86 -3.82 0.74
CA ASP A 65 -3.14 -5.07 0.87
C ASP A 65 -1.77 -5.03 0.17
N ALA A 66 -1.68 -4.41 -1.00
CA ALA A 66 -0.42 -4.19 -1.69
C ALA A 66 0.52 -3.28 -0.89
N ALA A 67 0.01 -2.15 -0.38
CA ALA A 67 0.77 -1.23 0.45
C ALA A 67 1.29 -1.91 1.74
N ARG A 68 0.46 -2.73 2.37
CA ARG A 68 0.84 -3.54 3.54
C ARG A 68 1.98 -4.51 3.21
N GLN A 69 1.90 -5.22 2.07
CA GLN A 69 2.95 -6.15 1.64
C GLN A 69 4.28 -5.45 1.36
N GLU A 70 4.22 -4.26 0.74
CA GLU A 70 5.41 -3.44 0.52
C GLU A 70 6.04 -2.99 1.84
N ALA A 71 5.24 -2.47 2.78
CA ALA A 71 5.69 -2.04 4.08
C ALA A 71 6.41 -3.18 4.85
N PHE A 72 5.86 -4.41 4.80
CA PHE A 72 6.53 -5.56 5.40
C PHE A 72 7.84 -5.95 4.70
N THR A 73 7.92 -5.76 3.40
CA THR A 73 9.18 -6.02 2.67
C THR A 73 10.24 -5.00 3.05
N ARG A 74 9.86 -3.72 3.13
CA ARG A 74 10.74 -2.64 3.55
C ARG A 74 11.24 -2.83 4.99
N VAL A 75 10.33 -3.16 5.93
CA VAL A 75 10.74 -3.35 7.33
C VAL A 75 11.72 -4.52 7.47
N ARG A 76 11.54 -5.63 6.75
CA ARG A 76 12.51 -6.75 6.76
C ARG A 76 13.90 -6.30 6.31
N ALA A 77 13.99 -5.51 5.24
CA ALA A 77 15.26 -5.00 4.74
C ALA A 77 15.93 -4.03 5.72
N ILE A 78 15.15 -3.20 6.40
CA ILE A 78 15.65 -2.28 7.43
C ILE A 78 16.06 -3.05 8.69
N SER A 79 15.33 -4.08 9.12
CA SER A 79 15.71 -4.94 10.24
C SER A 79 17.06 -5.62 9.98
N ALA A 80 17.29 -6.17 8.79
CA ALA A 80 18.59 -6.76 8.45
C ALA A 80 19.74 -5.73 8.49
N GLN A 81 19.47 -4.49 8.06
CA GLN A 81 20.46 -3.40 8.15
C GLN A 81 20.72 -2.98 9.60
N HIS A 82 19.68 -2.94 10.43
CA HIS A 82 19.78 -2.68 11.85
C HIS A 82 20.64 -3.73 12.56
N ASP A 83 20.42 -5.01 12.27
CA ASP A 83 21.22 -6.10 12.83
C ASP A 83 22.68 -6.02 12.39
N ALA A 84 22.93 -5.74 11.11
CA ALA A 84 24.28 -5.56 10.57
C ALA A 84 24.99 -4.33 11.18
N PHE A 85 24.25 -3.25 11.42
CA PHE A 85 24.78 -2.06 12.09
C PHE A 85 25.27 -2.41 13.50
N TRP A 86 24.46 -3.10 14.31
CA TRP A 86 24.84 -3.44 15.67
C TRP A 86 25.96 -4.45 15.75
N ALA A 87 25.99 -5.45 14.86
CA ALA A 87 27.12 -6.37 14.77
C ALA A 87 28.43 -5.63 14.48
N ARG A 88 28.40 -4.61 13.62
CA ARG A 88 29.56 -3.78 13.32
C ARG A 88 29.93 -2.86 14.48
N ALA A 89 28.94 -2.23 15.12
CA ALA A 89 29.16 -1.34 16.26
C ALA A 89 29.81 -2.10 17.42
N ASP A 90 29.35 -3.32 17.70
CA ASP A 90 29.93 -4.22 18.71
C ASP A 90 31.38 -4.57 18.39
N ALA A 91 31.67 -4.99 17.15
CA ALA A 91 33.03 -5.28 16.71
C ALA A 91 34.01 -4.09 16.83
N MET A 92 33.49 -2.86 16.86
CA MET A 92 34.27 -1.63 17.03
C MET A 92 34.24 -1.08 18.47
N GLY A 93 33.54 -1.75 19.40
CA GLY A 93 33.39 -1.29 20.79
C GLY A 93 32.56 -0.01 20.94
N LEU A 94 31.69 0.30 19.97
CA LEU A 94 30.91 1.54 19.92
C LEU A 94 29.49 1.41 20.48
N THR A 95 29.10 0.26 21.00
CA THR A 95 27.70 -0.02 21.42
C THR A 95 27.16 1.01 22.42
N LYS A 96 27.96 1.40 23.43
CA LYS A 96 27.56 2.38 24.45
C LYS A 96 27.45 3.81 23.92
N GLU A 97 28.23 4.16 22.90
CA GLU A 97 28.15 5.47 22.25
C GLU A 97 26.94 5.53 21.31
N ALA A 98 26.66 4.43 20.60
CA ALA A 98 25.57 4.35 19.64
C ALA A 98 24.18 4.19 20.30
N ALA A 99 24.11 3.64 21.51
CA ALA A 99 22.89 3.58 22.33
C ALA A 99 23.22 3.90 23.80
N PRO A 100 23.40 5.19 24.14
CA PRO A 100 23.79 5.61 25.49
C PRO A 100 22.75 5.27 26.56
N ASP A 101 21.49 5.12 26.16
CA ASP A 101 20.37 4.88 27.08
C ASP A 101 19.91 3.41 27.15
N ALA A 102 20.57 2.46 26.46
CA ALA A 102 20.12 1.07 26.36
C ALA A 102 20.11 0.29 27.70
N ASP A 103 20.85 0.77 28.71
CA ASP A 103 20.97 0.12 30.02
C ASP A 103 20.11 0.81 31.12
N SER A 104 19.18 1.70 30.75
CA SER A 104 18.49 2.62 31.68
C SER A 104 17.17 2.12 32.30
N GLU A 105 16.85 0.82 32.21
CA GLU A 105 15.63 0.24 32.80
C GLU A 105 15.86 -0.45 34.15
#